data_AF-A0A961AFD6-F1
#
_entry.id   AF-A0A961AFD6-F1
#
_cell.length_a   1.000
_cell.length_b   1.000
_cell.length_c   1.000
_cell.angle_alpha   90.00
_cell.angle_beta   90.00
_cell.angle_gamma   90.00
#
_symmetry.space_group_name_H-M   'P 1'
#
loop_
_entity.id
_entity.type
_entity.pdbx_description
1 polymer ?
#
loop_
_entity_poly.entity_id
_entity_poly.type
_entity_poly.pdbx_seq_one_letter_code
_entity_poly.pdbx_strand_id
1 'polypeptide(L)'
;MRISSSTLAALFLSLTSGAQARTWTSADGARTMEADLLSVSENQVRLRLATGGENSFDLGLFSEADRQFATDWQAQRRQASPAASDDAAPQGDLTRELTGKLVKWTGRRFTRYAPEGEMPQYYILYFAASW
;
A
#
# COMPACT_ATOMS: atom_id res chain seq x y z
N MET A 1 -17.77 10.89 -53.63
CA MET A 1 -18.63 11.08 -52.44
C MET A 1 -18.22 10.00 -51.44
N ARG A 2 -17.45 10.36 -50.41
CA ARG A 2 -16.77 9.43 -49.50
C ARG A 2 -17.76 9.06 -48.40
N ILE A 3 -18.17 7.79 -48.37
CA ILE A 3 -19.13 7.27 -47.41
C ILE A 3 -18.49 7.35 -46.02
N SER A 4 -19.19 8.05 -45.13
CA SER A 4 -18.76 8.44 -43.80
C SER A 4 -18.39 7.26 -42.90
N SER A 5 -17.35 7.53 -42.12
CA SER A 5 -16.79 6.74 -41.02
C SER A 5 -17.86 6.26 -40.04
N SER A 6 -17.97 4.95 -39.84
CA SER A 6 -18.63 4.35 -38.67
C SER A 6 -18.02 2.97 -38.42
N THR A 7 -16.74 2.93 -38.07
CA THR A 7 -16.12 1.73 -37.50
C THR A 7 -16.38 1.71 -36.00
N LEU A 8 -17.34 0.85 -35.66
CA LEU A 8 -17.60 0.30 -34.35
C LEU A 8 -16.33 -0.36 -33.77
N ALA A 9 -16.24 -0.34 -32.44
CA ALA A 9 -15.44 -1.23 -31.59
C ALA A 9 -13.91 -1.05 -31.62
N ALA A 10 -13.38 -0.50 -30.53
CA ALA A 10 -12.72 -1.34 -29.53
C ALA A 10 -12.37 -0.48 -28.31
N LEU A 11 -13.22 -0.57 -27.28
CA LEU A 11 -12.90 -0.15 -25.92
C LEU A 11 -11.84 -1.12 -25.39
N PHE A 12 -10.57 -0.85 -25.67
CA PHE A 12 -9.46 -1.51 -24.99
C PHE A 12 -9.29 -0.83 -23.63
N LEU A 13 -10.06 -1.31 -22.66
CA LEU A 13 -9.83 -1.07 -21.24
C LEU A 13 -8.55 -1.84 -20.84
N SER A 14 -7.41 -1.24 -21.15
CA SER A 14 -6.11 -1.73 -20.69
C SER A 14 -6.00 -1.46 -19.19
N LEU A 15 -6.51 -2.37 -18.36
CA LEU A 15 -6.10 -2.49 -16.97
C LEU A 15 -4.64 -2.98 -16.93
N THR A 16 -3.70 -2.12 -17.29
CA THR A 16 -2.29 -2.33 -17.00
C THR A 16 -2.01 -1.78 -15.61
N SER A 17 -2.31 -2.57 -14.58
CA SER A 17 -1.78 -2.37 -13.23
C SER A 17 -0.29 -2.75 -13.19
N GLY A 18 0.51 -2.09 -14.04
CA GLY A 18 1.95 -2.02 -13.91
C GLY A 18 2.27 -0.73 -13.17
N ALA A 19 3.16 -0.78 -12.19
CA ALA A 19 3.79 0.41 -11.65
C ALA A 19 4.36 1.21 -12.83
N GLN A 20 3.66 2.28 -13.20
CA GLN A 20 4.07 3.15 -14.28
C GLN A 20 4.82 4.30 -13.63
N ALA A 21 6.12 4.36 -13.87
CA ALA A 21 6.92 5.51 -13.51
C ALA A 21 6.27 6.72 -14.16
N ARG A 22 5.79 7.63 -13.32
CA ARG A 22 5.07 8.84 -13.72
C ARG A 22 6.02 10.02 -13.61
N THR A 23 5.82 11.01 -14.46
CA THR A 23 6.44 12.33 -14.30
C THR A 23 5.78 13.09 -13.15
N TRP A 24 6.55 13.35 -12.10
CA TRP A 24 6.21 14.22 -10.98
C TRP A 24 6.76 15.62 -11.24
N THR A 25 5.98 16.64 -10.93
CA THR A 25 6.34 18.04 -11.15
C THR A 25 6.42 18.77 -9.82
N SER A 26 7.46 19.59 -9.62
CA SER A 26 7.58 20.44 -8.45
C SER A 26 6.49 21.52 -8.41
N ALA A 27 6.18 22.03 -7.22
CA ALA A 27 5.11 23.01 -7.02
C ALA A 27 5.32 24.31 -7.82
N ASP A 28 6.58 24.68 -8.07
CA ASP A 28 6.99 25.82 -8.88
C ASP A 28 7.06 25.51 -10.39
N GLY A 29 6.83 24.25 -10.79
CA GLY A 29 6.92 23.78 -12.18
C GLY A 29 8.34 23.75 -12.76
N ALA A 30 9.36 24.11 -11.97
CA ALA A 30 10.73 24.27 -12.45
C ALA A 30 11.46 22.93 -12.63
N ARG A 31 11.01 21.88 -11.95
CA ARG A 31 11.68 20.57 -11.92
C ARG A 31 10.67 19.45 -12.13
N THR A 32 11.05 18.49 -12.95
CA THR A 32 10.31 17.25 -13.14
C THR A 32 11.19 16.05 -12.79
N MET A 33 10.57 14.96 -12.36
CA MET A 33 11.26 13.69 -12.12
C MET A 33 10.38 12.51 -12.49
N GLU A 34 10.96 11.46 -13.04
CA GLU A 34 10.27 10.18 -13.30
C GLU A 34 10.38 9.28 -12.07
N ALA A 35 9.25 8.91 -11.48
CA ALA A 35 9.22 8.03 -10.33
C ALA A 35 7.92 7.22 -10.17
N ASP A 36 8.05 6.03 -9.61
CA ASP A 36 6.94 5.20 -9.17
C ASP A 36 6.48 5.61 -7.76
N LEU A 37 5.16 5.68 -7.57
CA LEU A 37 4.56 5.89 -6.26
C LEU A 37 4.54 4.57 -5.48
N LEU A 38 5.26 4.53 -4.36
CA LEU A 38 5.32 3.35 -3.49
C LEU A 38 4.32 3.44 -2.33
N SER A 39 4.27 4.59 -1.66
CA SER A 39 3.33 4.82 -0.55
C SER A 39 3.02 6.31 -0.37
N VAL A 40 1.89 6.59 0.26
CA VAL A 40 1.40 7.93 0.61
C VAL A 40 1.08 7.95 2.10
N SER A 41 1.69 8.88 2.83
CA SER A 41 1.38 9.22 4.23
C SER A 41 0.74 10.61 4.28
N GLU A 42 0.31 11.08 5.47
CA GLU A 42 -0.45 12.34 5.60
C GLU A 42 0.22 13.55 4.93
N ASN A 43 1.55 13.68 5.00
CA ASN A 43 2.28 14.82 4.44
C ASN A 43 3.46 14.43 3.53
N GLN A 44 3.62 13.14 3.20
CA GLN A 44 4.78 12.65 2.46
C GLN A 44 4.41 11.56 1.44
N VAL A 45 5.16 11.51 0.35
CA VAL A 45 5.14 10.43 -0.64
C VAL A 45 6.48 9.74 -0.68
N ARG A 46 6.45 8.41 -0.70
CA ARG A 46 7.63 7.60 -0.99
C ARG A 46 7.64 7.27 -2.47
N LEU A 47 8.68 7.73 -3.15
CA LEU A 47 8.86 7.59 -4.58
C LEU A 47 10.09 6.72 -4.85
N ARG A 48 9.96 5.80 -5.81
CA ARG A 48 11.09 5.10 -6.41
C ARG A 48 11.45 5.78 -7.72
N LEU A 49 12.61 6.42 -7.75
CA LEU A 49 13.15 7.06 -8.95
C LEU A 49 13.43 5.99 -10.01
N ALA A 50 13.36 6.37 -11.29
CA ALA A 50 13.73 5.49 -12.40
C ALA A 50 15.18 4.97 -12.31
N THR A 51 16.06 5.70 -11.61
CA THR A 51 17.45 5.28 -11.32
C THR A 51 17.54 4.17 -10.25
N GLY A 52 16.41 3.76 -9.67
CA GLY A 52 16.29 2.69 -8.68
C GLY A 52 16.34 3.16 -7.23
N GLY A 53 16.69 4.42 -6.96
CA GLY A 53 16.73 4.99 -5.61
C GLY A 53 15.33 5.28 -5.06
N GLU A 54 15.10 4.96 -3.80
CA GLU A 54 13.85 5.29 -3.09
C GLU A 54 14.06 6.49 -2.18
N ASN A 55 13.19 7.49 -2.28
CA ASN A 55 13.25 8.69 -1.45
C ASN A 55 11.85 9.09 -1.00
N SER A 56 11.78 9.71 0.18
CA SER A 56 10.53 10.28 0.70
C SER A 56 10.58 11.79 0.52
N PHE A 57 9.52 12.35 -0.06
CA PHE A 57 9.39 13.77 -0.36
C PHE A 57 8.14 14.32 0.31
N ASP A 58 8.19 15.57 0.74
CA ASP A 58 7.01 16.28 1.22
C ASP A 58 6.03 16.48 0.06
N LEU A 59 4.77 16.12 0.28
CA LEU A 59 3.70 16.22 -0.72
C LEU A 59 3.49 17.67 -1.16
N GLY A 60 3.74 18.64 -0.28
CA GLY A 60 3.67 20.07 -0.56
C GLY A 60 4.69 20.59 -1.58
N LEU A 61 5.74 19.80 -1.89
CA LEU A 61 6.75 20.14 -2.89
C LEU A 61 6.30 19.85 -4.32
N PHE A 62 5.17 19.17 -4.51
CA PHE A 62 4.67 18.78 -5.82
C PHE A 62 3.49 19.66 -6.29
N SER A 63 3.27 19.64 -7.60
CA SER A 63 2.15 20.31 -8.24
C SER A 63 0.80 19.85 -7.69
N GLU A 64 -0.23 20.69 -7.82
CA GLU A 64 -1.58 20.34 -7.37
C GLU A 64 -2.11 19.05 -8.01
N ALA A 65 -1.82 18.86 -9.31
CA ALA A 65 -2.21 17.66 -10.04
C ALA A 65 -1.55 16.38 -9.49
N ASP A 66 -0.30 16.46 -9.06
CA ASP A 66 0.42 15.32 -8.49
C ASP A 66 0.00 15.03 -7.04
N ARG A 67 -0.34 16.07 -6.27
CA ARG A 67 -0.96 15.90 -4.95
C ARG A 67 -2.32 15.22 -5.04
N GLN A 68 -3.14 15.62 -6.01
CA GLN A 68 -4.44 15.00 -6.24
C GLN A 68 -4.26 13.53 -6.64
N PHE A 69 -3.32 13.25 -7.54
CA PHE A 69 -3.00 11.88 -7.93
C PHE A 69 -2.59 11.00 -6.75
N ALA A 70 -1.72 11.48 -5.85
CA ALA A 70 -1.31 10.73 -4.66
C ALA A 70 -2.51 10.43 -3.74
N THR A 71 -3.41 11.41 -3.58
CA THR A 71 -4.63 11.26 -2.77
C THR A 71 -5.58 10.21 -3.37
N ASP A 72 -5.82 10.30 -4.68
CA ASP A 72 -6.70 9.37 -5.40
C ASP A 72 -6.11 7.95 -5.38
N TRP A 73 -4.80 7.82 -5.58
CA TRP A 73 -4.09 6.55 -5.50
C TRP A 73 -4.22 5.91 -4.11
N GLN A 74 -4.09 6.70 -3.03
CA GLN A 74 -4.27 6.22 -1.66
C GLN A 74 -5.71 5.77 -1.41
N ALA A 75 -6.69 6.54 -1.88
CA ALA A 75 -8.11 6.19 -1.79
C ALA A 75 -8.43 4.89 -2.56
N GLN A 76 -7.90 4.73 -3.76
CA GLN A 76 -8.08 3.54 -4.58
C GLN A 76 -7.44 2.30 -3.95
N ARG A 77 -6.24 2.44 -3.36
CA ARG A 77 -5.58 1.36 -2.61
C ARG A 77 -6.37 0.92 -1.38
N ARG A 78 -6.97 1.85 -0.63
CA ARG A 78 -7.87 1.53 0.49
C ARG A 78 -9.12 0.77 0.04
N GLN A 79 -9.65 1.08 -1.15
CA GLN A 79 -10.81 0.40 -1.72
C GLN A 79 -10.46 -0.98 -2.31
N ALA A 80 -9.27 -1.13 -2.90
CA ALA A 80 -8.80 -2.38 -3.52
C ALA A 80 -8.21 -3.38 -2.52
N SER A 81 -7.92 -2.97 -1.29
CA SER A 81 -7.47 -3.84 -0.20
C SER A 81 -8.30 -3.59 1.07
N PRO A 82 -9.27 -4.45 1.41
CA PRO A 82 -9.97 -4.36 2.68
C PRO A 82 -9.11 -4.68 3.91
N ALA A 83 -7.77 -4.80 3.77
CA ALA A 83 -6.91 -5.41 4.80
C ALA A 83 -5.52 -4.77 4.97
N ALA A 84 -5.32 -3.50 4.59
CA ALA A 84 -4.08 -2.78 4.92
C ALA A 84 -4.37 -1.31 5.20
N SER A 85 -4.92 -1.05 6.40
CA SER A 85 -4.95 0.27 7.03
C SER A 85 -3.98 0.25 8.21
N ASP A 86 -2.74 0.64 7.95
CA ASP A 86 -1.97 1.45 8.92
C ASP A 86 -2.32 2.90 8.52
N ASP A 87 -3.08 3.72 9.24
CA ASP A 87 -3.35 3.80 10.66
C ASP A 87 -4.83 3.55 11.00
N ALA A 88 -5.05 3.05 12.23
CA ALA A 88 -6.35 2.73 12.81
C ALA A 88 -7.14 1.67 12.02
N ALA A 89 -6.60 0.45 11.95
CA ALA A 89 -7.48 -0.68 12.12
C ALA A 89 -8.39 -0.37 13.33
N PRO A 90 -9.73 -0.50 13.27
CA PRO A 90 -10.44 -0.91 14.46
C PRO A 90 -9.87 -2.30 14.74
N GLN A 91 -8.79 -2.32 15.52
CA GLN A 91 -8.22 -3.53 16.06
C GLN A 91 -9.40 -4.21 16.74
N GLY A 92 -9.96 -5.24 16.08
CA GLY A 92 -10.41 -6.37 16.86
C GLY A 92 -9.22 -6.68 17.74
N ASP A 93 -9.39 -6.50 19.04
CA ASP A 93 -8.34 -6.61 20.05
C ASP A 93 -7.83 -8.06 19.96
N LEU A 94 -6.93 -8.30 19.00
CA LEU A 94 -6.43 -9.62 18.64
C LEU A 94 -5.72 -10.19 19.86
N THR A 95 -5.07 -9.31 20.62
CA THR A 95 -4.55 -9.57 21.94
C THR A 95 -5.64 -10.11 22.88
N ARG A 96 -6.80 -9.47 23.03
CA ARG A 96 -7.96 -10.00 23.79
C ARG A 96 -8.48 -11.33 23.23
N GLU A 97 -8.56 -11.48 21.91
CA GLU A 97 -9.00 -12.74 21.29
C GLU A 97 -8.01 -13.88 21.51
N LEU A 98 -6.71 -13.59 21.56
CA LEU A 98 -5.64 -14.56 21.81
C LEU A 98 -5.38 -14.77 23.30
N THR A 99 -5.84 -13.86 24.16
CA THR A 99 -5.64 -13.91 25.61
C THR A 99 -6.16 -15.24 26.15
N GLY A 100 -5.28 -16.01 26.79
CA GLY A 100 -5.59 -17.32 27.34
C GLY A 100 -5.76 -18.46 26.32
N LYS A 101 -5.72 -18.16 25.01
CA LYS A 101 -5.75 -19.15 23.91
C LYS A 101 -4.35 -19.52 23.39
N LEU A 102 -3.31 -18.77 23.77
CA LEU A 102 -1.94 -19.04 23.35
C LEU A 102 -1.42 -20.36 23.94
N VAL A 103 -0.73 -21.13 23.10
CA VAL A 103 -0.04 -22.37 23.48
C VAL A 103 1.37 -22.39 22.90
N LYS A 104 2.29 -23.01 23.63
CA LYS A 104 3.69 -23.23 23.21
C LYS A 104 3.97 -24.72 23.09
N TRP A 105 4.64 -25.13 22.02
CA TRP A 105 5.17 -26.49 21.88
C TRP A 105 6.38 -26.67 22.80
N THR A 106 6.37 -27.72 23.64
CA THR A 106 7.48 -28.01 24.57
C THR A 106 8.36 -29.19 24.13
N GLY A 107 8.24 -29.64 22.88
CA GLY A 107 8.92 -30.84 22.37
C GLY A 107 8.12 -32.13 22.55
N ARG A 108 7.14 -32.16 23.47
CA ARG A 108 6.30 -33.34 23.74
C ARG A 108 4.80 -33.07 23.63
N ARG A 109 4.37 -31.86 23.99
CA ARG A 109 2.96 -31.44 23.94
C ARG A 109 2.86 -29.92 23.81
N PHE A 110 1.69 -29.45 23.39
CA PHE A 110 1.32 -28.05 23.53
C PHE A 110 0.92 -27.78 24.97
N THR A 111 1.49 -26.73 25.55
CA THR A 111 1.15 -26.25 26.91
C THR A 111 0.68 -24.81 26.82
N ARG A 112 -0.27 -24.42 27.69
CA ARG A 112 -0.73 -23.03 27.75
C ARG A 112 0.45 -22.07 27.92
N TYR A 113 0.46 -21.03 27.12
CA TYR A 113 1.43 -19.95 27.17
C TYR A 113 0.77 -18.69 27.71
N ALA A 114 1.34 -18.14 28.77
CA ALA A 114 1.02 -16.82 29.28
C ALA A 114 2.31 -15.98 29.16
N PRO A 115 2.29 -14.84 28.44
CA PRO A 115 3.41 -13.93 28.43
C PRO A 115 3.73 -13.48 29.86
N GLU A 116 5.01 -13.44 30.21
CA GLU A 116 5.45 -12.81 31.45
C GLU A 116 5.49 -11.29 31.23
N GLY A 117 4.63 -10.54 31.93
CA GLY A 117 4.53 -9.09 31.82
C GLY A 117 3.37 -8.59 30.96
N GLU A 118 3.57 -7.45 30.30
CA GLU A 118 2.54 -6.82 29.45
C GLU A 118 2.30 -7.64 28.18
N MET A 119 1.05 -7.70 27.72
CA MET A 119 0.74 -8.46 26.52
C MET A 119 1.38 -7.82 25.28
N PRO A 120 1.91 -8.65 24.36
CA PRO A 120 2.53 -8.13 23.15
C PRO A 120 1.50 -7.37 22.31
N GLN A 121 1.89 -6.17 21.87
CA GLN A 121 1.09 -5.33 20.99
C GLN A 121 1.17 -5.79 19.51
N TYR A 122 2.22 -6.54 19.17
CA TYR A 122 2.50 -6.98 17.81
C TYR A 122 2.74 -8.50 17.78
N TYR A 123 2.24 -9.15 16.71
CA TYR A 123 2.39 -10.57 16.47
C TYR A 123 2.92 -10.81 15.05
N ILE A 124 3.89 -11.71 14.90
CA ILE A 124 4.35 -12.20 13.59
C ILE A 124 3.74 -13.58 13.36
N LEU A 125 2.97 -13.73 12.28
CA LEU A 125 2.40 -15.00 11.86
C LEU A 125 3.30 -15.61 10.79
N TYR A 126 3.94 -16.72 11.11
CA TYR A 126 4.76 -17.48 10.18
C TYR A 126 4.08 -18.81 9.86
N PHE A 127 3.88 -19.09 8.57
CA PHE A 127 3.40 -20.36 8.07
C PHE A 127 4.45 -20.94 7.12
N ALA A 128 4.80 -22.21 7.31
CA ALA A 128 5.60 -22.96 6.36
C ALA A 128 4.67 -23.92 5.62
N ALA A 129 4.62 -23.83 4.30
CA ALA A 129 3.99 -24.86 3.49
C ALA A 129 4.90 -26.09 3.51
N SER A 130 4.45 -27.19 4.13
CA SER A 130 5.03 -28.52 3.93
C SER A 130 4.33 -29.19 2.76
N TRP A 131 5.11 -29.66 1.80
CA TRP A 131 4.67 -30.29 0.55
C TRP A 131 4.84 -31.80 0.70
#